data_AF-A0A2D4K4V6-F1
#
_entry.id   AF-A0A2D4K4V6-F1
#
_cell.length_a   1.000
_cell.length_b   1.000
_cell.length_c   1.000
_cell.angle_alpha   90.00
_cell.angle_beta   90.00
_cell.angle_gamma   90.00
#
_symmetry.space_group_name_H-M   'P 1'
#
loop_
_entity.id
_entity.type
_entity.pdbx_description
1 polymer ?
#
loop_
_entity_poly.entity_id
_entity_poly.type
_entity_poly.pdbx_seq_one_letter_code
_entity_poly.pdbx_strand_id
1 'polypeptide(L)'
;TWGAMDMRYSDRTNVLNKPIPQTLIMAYDYAKEVNNAEELENLIADPDEMRMQALLIRERILGPSHPDTSYYIRYRGAVYADSGNFKRCINLWKYALDMQQSNLD
;
A
#
# COMPACT_ATOMS: atom_id res chain seq x y z
N THR A 1 -12.09 -6.30 -8.70
CA THR A 1 -11.11 -6.82 -7.72
C THR A 1 -10.90 -8.31 -7.90
N TRP A 2 -11.95 -9.12 -8.00
CA TRP A 2 -11.84 -10.56 -8.32
C TRP A 2 -11.30 -10.85 -9.73
N GLY A 3 -11.81 -10.17 -10.77
CA GLY A 3 -11.35 -10.36 -12.15
C GLY A 3 -9.87 -10.02 -12.40
N ALA A 4 -9.27 -9.16 -11.58
CA ALA A 4 -7.84 -8.82 -11.72
C ALA A 4 -6.92 -9.94 -11.18
N MET A 5 -7.38 -10.73 -10.21
CA MET A 5 -6.66 -11.93 -9.79
C MET A 5 -6.84 -13.05 -10.81
N ASP A 6 -8.05 -13.23 -11.33
CA ASP A 6 -8.31 -14.18 -12.41
C ASP A 6 -7.39 -13.92 -13.62
N MET A 7 -7.29 -12.66 -14.08
CA MET A 7 -6.37 -12.26 -15.15
C MET A 7 -4.89 -12.57 -14.88
N ARG A 8 -4.46 -12.66 -13.62
CA ARG A 8 -3.07 -12.99 -13.26
C ARG A 8 -2.77 -14.49 -13.30
N TYR A 9 -3.79 -15.32 -13.04
CA TYR A 9 -3.65 -16.76 -12.86
C TYR A 9 -4.42 -17.59 -13.91
N SER A 10 -5.11 -16.94 -14.84
CA SER A 10 -5.92 -17.60 -15.89
C SER A 10 -5.06 -18.42 -16.86
N ASP A 11 -3.84 -17.95 -17.15
CA ASP A 11 -2.87 -18.67 -17.98
C ASP A 11 -1.85 -19.41 -17.11
N ARG A 12 -1.97 -20.74 -17.05
CA ARG A 12 -1.06 -21.61 -16.29
C ARG A 12 0.37 -21.60 -16.82
N THR A 13 0.57 -21.18 -18.07
CA THR A 13 1.89 -21.11 -18.72
C THR A 13 2.56 -19.75 -18.58
N ASN A 14 1.79 -18.70 -18.23
CA ASN A 14 2.27 -17.32 -18.10
C ASN A 14 1.64 -16.61 -16.89
N VAL A 15 1.95 -17.10 -15.69
CA VAL A 15 1.42 -16.54 -14.44
C VAL A 15 2.06 -15.18 -14.13
N LEU A 16 1.24 -14.14 -13.97
CA LEU A 16 1.67 -12.78 -13.67
C LEU A 16 1.76 -12.54 -12.15
N ASN A 17 2.86 -12.99 -11.56
CA ASN A 17 3.14 -12.76 -10.14
C ASN A 17 3.31 -11.27 -9.82
N LYS A 18 2.85 -10.84 -8.65
CA LYS A 18 3.15 -9.50 -8.15
C LYS A 18 4.61 -9.45 -7.70
N PRO A 19 5.33 -8.34 -7.96
CA PRO A 19 6.68 -8.20 -7.47
C PRO A 19 6.66 -8.05 -5.95
N ILE A 20 7.55 -8.78 -5.28
CA ILE A 20 7.70 -8.72 -3.83
C ILE A 20 8.48 -7.44 -3.51
N PRO A 21 7.94 -6.51 -2.69
CA PRO A 21 8.67 -5.33 -2.29
C PRO A 21 9.95 -5.75 -1.52
N GLN A 22 11.08 -5.10 -1.83
CA GLN A 22 12.38 -5.43 -1.25
C GLN A 22 12.44 -5.13 0.25
N THR A 23 11.67 -4.15 0.71
CA THR A 23 11.63 -3.71 2.11
C THR A 23 10.19 -3.62 2.59
N LEU A 24 9.94 -4.13 3.80
CA LEU A 24 8.66 -3.94 4.47
C LEU A 24 8.65 -2.58 5.16
N ILE A 25 7.61 -1.80 4.91
CA ILE A 25 7.51 -0.44 5.39
C ILE A 25 6.77 -0.44 6.73
N MET A 26 7.48 -0.05 7.81
CA MET A 26 6.89 0.06 9.15
C MET A 26 5.66 0.97 9.17
N ALA A 27 5.67 2.05 8.40
CA ALA A 27 4.53 2.97 8.29
C ALA A 27 3.25 2.31 7.76
N TYR A 28 3.38 1.23 6.99
CA TYR A 28 2.27 0.41 6.48
C TYR A 28 2.03 -0.84 7.30
N ASP A 29 2.49 -0.87 8.56
CA ASP A 29 2.35 -2.02 9.44
C ASP A 29 3.01 -3.30 8.94
N TYR A 30 4.06 -3.17 8.13
CA TYR A 30 4.69 -4.30 7.45
C TYR A 30 3.73 -5.10 6.54
N ALA A 31 2.63 -4.47 6.11
CA ALA A 31 1.67 -5.05 5.19
C ALA A 31 2.34 -5.46 3.86
N LYS A 32 1.82 -6.54 3.27
CA LYS A 32 2.25 -7.08 1.97
C LYS A 32 1.08 -7.11 1.03
N GLU A 33 1.33 -6.92 -0.26
CA GLU A 33 0.26 -7.03 -1.24
C GLU A 33 -0.34 -8.44 -1.25
N VAL A 34 -1.69 -8.51 -1.28
CA VAL A 34 -2.41 -9.78 -1.41
C VAL A 34 -2.03 -10.49 -2.71
N ASN A 35 -1.73 -11.78 -2.64
CA ASN A 35 -1.21 -12.56 -3.77
C ASN A 35 -2.14 -13.70 -4.21
N ASN A 36 -3.27 -13.93 -3.55
CA ASN A 36 -4.22 -14.96 -3.94
C ASN A 36 -5.67 -14.55 -3.60
N ALA A 37 -6.63 -15.28 -4.17
CA ALA A 37 -8.06 -14.97 -4.02
C ALA A 37 -8.54 -15.10 -2.56
N GLU A 38 -7.99 -16.05 -1.80
CA GLU A 38 -8.33 -16.28 -0.40
C GLU A 38 -7.92 -15.08 0.49
N GLU A 39 -6.70 -14.57 0.31
CA GLU A 39 -6.22 -13.35 0.97
C GLU A 39 -7.07 -12.13 0.60
N LEU A 40 -7.52 -12.03 -0.67
CA LEU A 40 -8.41 -10.95 -1.08
C LEU A 40 -9.77 -11.03 -0.40
N GLU A 41 -10.32 -12.23 -0.19
CA GLU A 41 -11.59 -12.41 0.52
C GLU A 41 -11.46 -12.02 1.99
N ASN A 42 -10.37 -12.42 2.65
CA ASN A 42 -10.09 -12.02 4.02
C ASN A 42 -9.93 -10.50 4.16
N LEU A 43 -9.29 -9.85 3.18
CA LEU A 43 -9.09 -8.40 3.14
C LEU A 43 -10.40 -7.61 3.13
N ILE A 44 -11.47 -8.14 2.51
CA ILE A 44 -12.77 -7.45 2.43
C ILE A 44 -13.36 -7.24 3.83
N ALA A 45 -13.01 -8.08 4.80
CA ALA A 45 -13.46 -7.98 6.18
C ALA A 45 -12.70 -6.92 7.00
N ASP A 46 -11.51 -6.49 6.57
CA ASP A 46 -10.69 -5.49 7.27
C ASP A 46 -10.48 -4.22 6.40
N PRO A 47 -11.27 -3.15 6.65
CA PRO A 47 -11.12 -1.91 5.92
C PRO A 47 -9.72 -1.29 6.03
N ASP A 48 -9.06 -1.42 7.18
CA ASP A 48 -7.76 -0.80 7.44
C ASP A 48 -6.65 -1.50 6.67
N GLU A 49 -6.66 -2.83 6.62
CA GLU A 49 -5.77 -3.55 5.71
C GLU A 49 -6.03 -3.16 4.25
N MET A 50 -7.30 -3.08 3.82
CA MET A 50 -7.63 -2.68 2.45
C MET A 50 -7.07 -1.30 2.10
N ARG A 51 -7.03 -0.37 3.07
CA ARG A 51 -6.42 0.95 2.88
C ARG A 51 -4.90 0.88 2.80
N MET A 52 -4.24 -0.02 3.54
CA MET A 52 -2.80 -0.24 3.41
C MET A 52 -2.45 -0.86 2.04
N GLN A 53 -3.26 -1.79 1.55
CA GLN A 53 -3.11 -2.35 0.18
C GLN A 53 -3.14 -1.25 -0.88
N ALA A 54 -4.04 -0.26 -0.74
CA ALA A 54 -4.12 0.85 -1.68
C ALA A 54 -2.87 1.74 -1.68
N LEU A 55 -2.17 1.87 -0.54
CA LEU A 55 -0.90 2.60 -0.45
C LEU A 55 0.23 1.80 -1.10
N LEU A 56 0.35 0.50 -0.77
CA LEU A 56 1.35 -0.40 -1.36
C LEU A 56 1.27 -0.44 -2.88
N ILE A 57 0.06 -0.62 -3.42
CA ILE A 57 -0.18 -0.68 -4.88
C ILE A 57 0.21 0.65 -5.54
N ARG A 58 -0.12 1.78 -4.89
CA ARG A 58 0.18 3.10 -5.43
C ARG A 58 1.68 3.37 -5.46
N GLU A 59 2.38 3.06 -4.38
CA GLU A 59 3.83 3.19 -4.33
C GLU A 59 4.51 2.27 -5.35
N ARG A 60 4.04 1.04 -5.52
CA ARG A 60 4.59 0.12 -6.52
C ARG A 60 4.39 0.62 -7.96
N ILE A 61 3.21 1.14 -8.29
CA ILE A 61 2.86 1.51 -9.67
C ILE A 61 3.39 2.90 -10.04
N LEU A 62 3.20 3.89 -9.15
CA LEU A 62 3.60 5.27 -9.42
C LEU A 62 5.04 5.56 -8.97
N GLY A 63 5.57 4.78 -8.03
CA GLY A 63 6.86 5.03 -7.43
C GLY A 63 6.82 6.09 -6.33
N PRO A 64 7.92 6.21 -5.56
CA PRO A 64 8.07 7.21 -4.51
C PRO A 64 8.19 8.64 -5.05
N SER A 65 8.64 8.82 -6.30
CA SER A 65 8.84 10.13 -6.94
C SER A 65 7.55 10.81 -7.38
N HIS A 66 6.44 10.07 -7.42
CA HIS A 66 5.17 10.65 -7.82
C HIS A 66 4.53 11.45 -6.65
N PRO A 67 4.10 12.70 -6.87
CA PRO A 67 3.54 13.54 -5.80
C PRO A 67 2.32 12.90 -5.13
N ASP A 68 1.46 12.23 -5.89
CA ASP A 68 0.28 11.53 -5.36
C ASP A 68 0.64 10.45 -4.34
N THR A 69 1.77 9.76 -4.47
CA THR A 69 2.19 8.73 -3.50
C THR A 69 2.31 9.35 -2.12
N SER A 70 3.12 10.41 -1.99
CA SER A 70 3.28 11.16 -0.72
C SER A 70 1.97 11.79 -0.23
N TYR A 71 1.14 12.30 -1.16
CA TYR A 71 -0.13 12.94 -0.84
C TYR A 71 -1.10 11.98 -0.17
N TYR A 72 -1.31 10.80 -0.74
CA TYR A 72 -2.23 9.81 -0.19
C TYR A 72 -1.75 9.24 1.15
N ILE A 73 -0.43 9.09 1.35
CA ILE A 73 0.12 8.69 2.65
C ILE A 73 -0.20 9.74 3.72
N ARG A 74 0.00 11.03 3.44
CA ARG A 74 -0.36 12.11 4.36
C ARG A 74 -1.85 12.16 4.66
N TYR A 75 -2.68 12.02 3.63
CA TYR A 75 -4.13 11.97 3.78
C TYR A 75 -4.56 10.83 4.71
N ARG A 76 -3.99 9.62 4.52
CA ARG A 76 -4.25 8.49 5.41
C ARG A 76 -3.79 8.75 6.84
N GLY A 77 -2.66 9.43 7.03
CA GLY A 77 -2.21 9.87 8.35
C GLY A 77 -3.21 10.82 9.02
N ALA A 78 -3.76 11.79 8.28
CA ALA A 78 -4.78 12.71 8.78
C ALA A 78 -6.05 11.96 9.25
N VAL A 79 -6.53 10.99 8.46
CA VAL A 79 -7.68 10.15 8.84
C VAL A 79 -7.41 9.37 10.15
N TYR A 80 -6.19 8.88 10.37
CA TYR A 80 -5.83 8.25 11.65
C TYR A 80 -5.79 9.26 12.80
N ALA A 81 -5.32 10.48 12.56
CA ALA A 81 -5.33 11.55 13.58
C ALA A 81 -6.75 11.94 13.97
N ASP A 82 -7.68 12.05 13.01
CA ASP A 82 -9.10 12.32 13.25
C ASP A 82 -9.76 11.21 14.08
N SER A 83 -9.26 9.97 13.94
CA SER A 83 -9.67 8.81 14.74
C SER A 83 -8.97 8.73 16.12
N GLY A 84 -8.16 9.73 16.48
CA GLY A 84 -7.40 9.78 17.73
C GLY A 84 -6.08 8.99 17.73
N ASN A 85 -5.73 8.32 16.63
CA ASN A 85 -4.52 7.53 16.51
C ASN A 85 -3.34 8.36 15.95
N PHE A 86 -2.86 9.28 16.78
CA PHE A 86 -1.74 10.18 16.42
C PHE A 86 -0.43 9.43 16.14
N LYS A 87 -0.19 8.29 16.81
CA LYS A 87 1.02 7.49 16.59
C LYS A 87 1.10 6.98 15.14
N ARG A 88 0.00 6.42 14.61
CA ARG A 88 -0.08 5.99 13.20
C ARG A 88 0.08 7.17 12.25
N CYS A 89 -0.55 8.31 12.55
CA CYS A 89 -0.41 9.53 11.76
C CYS A 89 1.06 9.95 11.62
N ILE A 90 1.77 10.08 12.74
CA ILE A 90 3.18 10.51 12.76
C ILE A 90 4.05 9.56 11.96
N ASN A 91 3.86 8.24 12.10
CA ASN A 91 4.64 7.26 11.34
C ASN A 91 4.41 7.39 9.83
N LEU A 92 3.16 7.56 9.39
CA LEU A 92 2.83 7.76 7.98
C LEU A 92 3.38 9.08 7.44
N TRP A 93 3.24 10.17 8.19
CA TRP A 93 3.74 11.48 7.78
C TRP A 93 5.25 11.53 7.69
N LYS A 94 5.95 10.93 8.67
CA LYS A 94 7.41 10.80 8.63
C LYS A 94 7.86 10.08 7.38
N TYR A 95 7.25 8.94 7.06
CA TYR A 95 7.56 8.19 5.84
C TYR A 95 7.29 9.00 4.56
N ALA A 96 6.18 9.74 4.50
CA ALA A 96 5.88 10.60 3.36
C ALA A 96 6.88 11.76 3.19
N LEU A 97 7.35 12.33 4.30
CA LEU A 97 8.35 13.41 4.29
C LEU A 97 9.73 12.89 3.88
N ASP A 98 10.17 11.75 4.43
CA ASP A 98 11.42 11.11 4.05
C ASP A 98 11.43 10.79 2.54
N MET A 99 10.30 10.29 2.01
CA MET A 99 10.10 10.06 0.58
C MET A 99 10.22 11.37 -0.23
N GLN A 100 9.54 12.44 0.19
CA GLN A 100 9.64 13.73 -0.50
C GLN A 100 11.05 14.30 -0.47
N GLN A 101 11.76 14.17 0.65
CA GLN A 101 13.14 14.62 0.79
C GLN A 101 14.07 13.85 -0.15
N SER A 102 13.95 12.51 -0.19
CA SER A 102 14.77 11.67 -1.09
C SER A 102 14.55 11.93 -2.58
N ASN A 103 13.45 12.58 -2.97
CA ASN A 103 13.20 12.95 -4.37
C ASN A 103 13.74 14.34 -4.72
N LEU A 104 14.14 15.14 -3.71
CA LEU A 104 14.69 16.48 -3.89
C LEU A 104 16.22 16.48 -3.92
N ASP A 105 16.85 15.47 -3.31
CA ASP A 105 18.29 15.20 -3.33
C ASP A 105 18.72 14.43 -4.60
#